data_AF-A0A1E3RS39-F1
#
_entry.id   AF-A0A1E3RS39-F1
#
_cell.length_a   1.000
_cell.length_b   1.000
_cell.length_c   1.000
_cell.angle_alpha   90.00
_cell.angle_beta   90.00
_cell.angle_gamma   90.00
#
_symmetry.space_group_name_H-M   'P 1'
#
loop_
_entity.id
_entity.type
_entity.pdbx_description
1 polymer ?
#
loop_
_entity_poly.entity_id
_entity_poly.type
_entity_poly.pdbx_seq_one_letter_code
_entity_poly.pdbx_strand_id
1 'polypeptide(L)' 'MTAANSAYRVAALDGAWEPPDLSGVTGPVLLVDDVTDTGWTLTMASRVVRAAGATEVLPFALASTS' A
#
# COMPACT_ATOMS: atom_id res chain seq x y z
N MET A 1 21.78 -7.74 12.50
CA MET A 1 21.19 -6.48 13.03
C MET A 1 19.76 -6.40 12.55
N THR A 2 18.81 -6.74 13.41
CA THR A 2 17.37 -6.71 13.07
C THR A 2 16.91 -5.26 13.21
N ALA A 3 16.71 -4.56 12.10
CA ALA A 3 16.20 -3.19 12.10
C ALA A 3 14.71 -3.22 12.48
N ALA A 4 14.42 -3.23 13.78
CA ALA A 4 13.09 -3.12 14.36
C ALA A 4 12.61 -1.66 14.42
N ASN A 5 12.76 -0.89 13.33
CA ASN A 5 12.23 0.48 13.27
C ASN A 5 11.44 0.71 11.98
N SER A 6 10.17 1.10 12.15
CA SER A 6 9.23 1.45 11.07
C SER A 6 9.82 2.43 10.06
N ALA A 7 10.70 3.33 10.49
CA ALA A 7 11.35 4.31 9.62
C ALA A 7 12.22 3.67 8.52
N TYR A 8 12.97 2.60 8.82
CA TYR A 8 13.79 1.91 7.80
C TYR A 8 12.94 1.13 6.80
N ARG A 9 11.84 0.54 7.26
CA ARG A 9 10.89 -0.17 6.38
C ARG A 9 10.15 0.80 5.46
N VAL A 10 9.74 1.96 5.98
CA VAL A 10 9.15 3.02 5.16
C VAL A 10 10.15 3.57 4.15
N ALA A 11 11.40 3.79 4.55
CA ALA A 11 12.45 4.27 3.64
C ALA A 11 12.72 3.31 2.48
N ALA A 12 12.65 1.99 2.70
CA ALA A 12 12.79 0.99 1.64
C ALA A 12 11.61 0.94 0.67
N LEU A 13 10.46 1.46 1.08
CA LEU A 13 9.23 1.49 0.29
C LEU A 13 9.02 2.83 -0.42
N ASP A 14 9.75 3.88 -0.06
CA ASP A 14 9.68 5.16 -0.73
C ASP A 14 10.12 5.04 -2.20
N GLY A 15 9.23 5.40 -3.12
CA GLY A 15 9.47 5.25 -4.57
C GLY A 15 9.34 3.82 -5.11
N ALA A 16 8.86 2.85 -4.32
CA ALA A 16 8.72 1.46 -4.76
C ALA A 16 7.52 1.20 -5.70
N TRP A 17 6.69 2.21 -5.98
CA TRP A 17 5.48 2.08 -6.80
C TRP A 17 5.42 3.09 -7.92
N GLU A 18 4.94 2.64 -9.07
CA GLU A 18 4.45 3.50 -10.15
C GLU A 18 2.97 3.85 -9.87
N PRO A 19 2.58 5.15 -9.93
CA PRO A 19 1.18 5.53 -9.79
C PRO A 19 0.32 4.92 -10.92
N PRO A 20 -0.82 4.28 -10.61
CA PRO A 20 -1.71 3.75 -11.65
C PRO A 20 -2.45 4.88 -12.37
N ASP A 21 -2.82 4.66 -13.63
CA ASP A 21 -3.82 5.50 -14.29
C ASP A 21 -5.21 5.11 -13.78
N LEU A 22 -5.89 6.05 -13.13
CA LEU A 22 -7.24 5.89 -12.60
C LEU A 22 -8.29 6.59 -13.47
N SER A 23 -7.95 7.00 -14.69
CA SER A 23 -8.89 7.58 -15.63
C SER A 23 -10.08 6.61 -15.87
N GLY A 24 -11.29 7.11 -15.66
CA GLY A 24 -12.51 6.30 -15.80
C GLY A 24 -12.87 5.42 -14.60
N VAL A 25 -12.07 5.40 -13.52
CA VAL A 25 -12.42 4.71 -12.27
C VAL A 25 -13.34 5.60 -11.44
N THR A 26 -14.62 5.24 -11.34
CA THR A 26 -15.62 5.97 -10.55
C THR A 26 -16.03 5.14 -9.33
N GLY A 27 -15.14 5.02 -8.34
CA GLY A 27 -15.43 4.24 -7.14
C GLY A 27 -14.22 4.05 -6.24
N PRO A 28 -14.41 3.40 -5.07
CA PRO A 28 -13.30 3.00 -4.20
C PRO A 28 -12.41 1.98 -4.92
N VAL A 29 -11.10 2.04 -4.65
CA VAL A 29 -10.12 1.08 -5.15
C VAL A 29 -9.83 0.03 -4.08
N LEU A 30 -10.06 -1.25 -4.38
CA LEU A 30 -9.65 -2.36 -3.53
C LEU A 30 -8.19 -2.69 -3.81
N LEU A 31 -7.32 -2.51 -2.82
CA LEU A 31 -5.93 -2.93 -2.86
C LEU A 31 -5.82 -4.32 -2.26
N VAL A 32 -5.36 -5.29 -3.07
CA VAL A 32 -5.25 -6.69 -2.67
C VAL A 32 -3.79 -7.09 -2.58
N ASP A 33 -3.43 -7.75 -1.48
CA ASP A 33 -2.14 -8.41 -1.28
C ASP A 33 -2.36 -9.86 -0.81
N ASP A 34 -1.38 -10.74 -0.97
CA ASP A 34 -1.50 -12.14 -0.56
C ASP A 34 -1.34 -12.28 0.96
N VAL A 35 -0.24 -11.78 1.51
CA VAL A 35 0.13 -11.89 2.92
C VAL A 35 0.66 -10.56 3.42
N THR A 36 0.12 -10.10 4.54
CA THR A 36 0.69 -8.96 5.27
C THR A 36 1.40 -9.41 6.55
N ASP A 37 2.51 -8.77 6.86
CA ASP A 37 3.14 -8.84 8.18
C ASP A 37 2.79 -7.57 8.98
N THR A 38 3.42 -6.45 8.64
CA THR A 38 3.27 -5.20 9.41
C THR A 38 2.30 -4.17 8.81
N GLY A 39 1.73 -4.46 7.64
CA GLY A 39 0.80 -3.55 6.94
C GLY A 39 1.45 -2.33 6.27
N TRP A 40 2.77 -2.13 6.37
CA TRP A 40 3.45 -0.98 5.76
C TRP A 40 3.40 -0.98 4.23
N THR A 41 3.48 -2.15 3.59
CA THR A 41 3.31 -2.29 2.13
C THR A 41 1.95 -1.75 1.71
N LEU A 42 0.87 -2.26 2.31
CA LEU A 42 -0.50 -1.82 2.03
C LEU A 42 -0.70 -0.32 2.32
N THR A 43 -0.12 0.18 3.41
CA THR A 43 -0.22 1.60 3.79
C THR A 43 0.43 2.52 2.75
N MET A 44 1.66 2.20 2.34
CA MET A 44 2.41 3.04 1.40
C MET A 44 1.86 2.93 -0.04
N ALA A 45 1.45 1.73 -0.46
CA ALA A 45 0.73 1.55 -1.72
C ALA A 45 -0.60 2.32 -1.73
N SER A 46 -1.37 2.28 -0.65
CA SER A 46 -2.62 3.06 -0.52
C SER A 46 -2.38 4.56 -0.66
N ARG A 47 -1.26 5.08 -0.13
CA ARG A 47 -0.86 6.49 -0.31
C ARG A 47 -0.62 6.83 -1.77
N VAL A 48 0.08 5.97 -2.51
CA VAL A 48 0.36 6.18 -3.96
C VAL A 48 -0.94 6.17 -4.76
N VAL A 49 -1.84 5.22 -4.49
CA VAL A 49 -3.15 5.12 -5.16
C VAL A 49 -4.04 6.33 -4.83
N ARG A 50 -4.04 6.82 -3.59
CA ARG A 50 -4.73 8.07 -3.22
C ARG A 50 -4.15 9.28 -3.93
N ALA A 51 -2.84 9.37 -4.06
CA ALA A 51 -2.17 10.44 -4.80
C ALA A 51 -2.45 10.39 -6.31
N ALA A 52 -2.72 9.21 -6.87
CA ALA A 52 -3.12 9.01 -8.26
C ALA A 52 -4.59 9.40 -8.54
N GLY A 53 -5.36 9.80 -7.52
CA GLY A 53 -6.73 10.31 -7.68
C GLY A 53 -7.84 9.39 -7.18
N ALA A 54 -7.54 8.27 -6.54
CA ALA A 54 -8.58 7.41 -5.96
C ALA A 54 -9.35 8.16 -4.85
N THR A 55 -10.68 8.11 -4.89
CA THR A 55 -11.55 8.73 -3.87
C THR A 55 -11.51 7.99 -2.52
N GLU A 56 -11.22 6.70 -2.54
CA GLU A 56 -11.07 5.84 -1.37
C GLU A 56 -10.20 4.64 -1.76
N VAL A 57 -9.44 4.11 -0.80
CA VAL A 57 -8.66 2.87 -0.96
C VAL A 57 -9.01 1.92 0.17
N LEU A 58 -9.38 0.70 -0.19
CA LEU A 58 -9.76 -0.38 0.71
C LEU A 58 -8.64 -1.42 0.70
N PRO A 59 -7.76 -1.48 1.72
CA PRO A 59 -6.72 -2.49 1.78
C PRO A 59 -7.26 -3.84 2.28
N PHE A 60 -6.86 -4.92 1.61
CA PHE A 60 -7.24 -6.30 1.95
C PHE A 60 -6.08 -7.26 1.70
N ALA A 61 -5.83 -8.16 2.65
CA ALA A 61 -4.85 -9.23 2.51
C ALA A 61 -5.52 -10.58 2.76
N LEU A 62 -5.11 -11.62 2.03
CA LEU A 62 -5.66 -12.97 2.20
C LEU A 62 -5.22 -13.62 3.53
N ALA A 63 -4.02 -13.29 4.02
CA ALA A 63 -3.50 -13.77 5.28
C ALA A 63 -2.65 -12.71 6.02
N SER A 64 -2.50 -12.92 7.34
CA SER A 64 -1.60 -12.16 8.21
C SER A 64 -0.64 -13.13 8.90
N THR A 65 0.65 -12.77 9.02
CA THR A 65 1.67 -13.60 9.71
C THR A 65 1.84 -13.29 11.19
N SER A 66 0.95 -12.47 11.76
CA SER A 66 0.94 -12.03 13.16
C SER A 66 0.79 -13.17 14.16
#